data_AF-E2S6L4-F1
#
_entry.id   AF-E2S6L4-F1
#
_cell.length_a   1.000
_cell.length_b   1.000
_cell.length_c   1.000
_cell.angle_alpha   90.00
_cell.angle_beta   90.00
_cell.angle_gamma   90.00
#
_symmetry.space_group_name_H-M   'P 1'
#
loop_
_entity.id
_entity.type
_entity.pdbx_description
1 polymer ?
#
loop_
_entity_poly.entity_id
_entity_poly.type
_entity_poly.pdbx_seq_one_letter_code
_entity_poly.pdbx_strand_id
1 'polypeptide(L)'
;MSQAPAIQLSELEKDGLNAPRVSLDRVAEFPETQALGATQYQYKYSEGPKLDALLVNKGSDTLVVSLHGALNRQRFTLPRYERLRTLTAYSVSSMYFTDPTLYLDDQLQLGWYTGWKGQDVQAHIAEWIIAAQKAVSASKVIISGSSGGGFGALQISSKIPGSLAVVFNPSVYIRGYLNNGEKGAHATERKYVTSVHPELSDLVKTNEALETNDWSTGFGSEISALKTYSRTVQNRVLFCQTPTDWHYDQHYLPFLAAAARGENLNKIRVHEYGERVGHFPPSPTEFRTALEKAFLWIGEDSPQHGANTDGEVPTFSDIFATYRKNKLEYDSVKISVPYWAIDKLSVEEFCVTNDIPSPRVLEKWKNPAELTFDNLPNNFVLKPSNLNTSRGVMVLKRNGDAFYDYFAERELSAADIKAEQQEIFEDVARKEPHRLKRYHLIAEERLSDGDGLLEVATDFKFWIFGNEIVYIFMKEEGKHEKLRFCSYDGNFNSLPANNELTYALPGSEYISPKELSPSDKKQMTELALHVARLVGSTFVRVDLYHTAEGPKLGEITPTPASPFNGKYFKFTPEFEKFIGHKWMEAIKEYASAAKRSIQK
;
A
#
# COMPACT_ATOMS: atom_id res chain seq x y z
N MET A 1 -23.46 40.85 12.26
CA MET A 1 -23.66 40.62 10.82
C MET A 1 -24.76 39.58 10.66
N SER A 2 -25.67 39.74 9.69
CA SER A 2 -26.78 38.78 9.48
C SER A 2 -26.22 37.43 9.05
N GLN A 3 -26.69 36.34 9.67
CA GLN A 3 -26.41 34.99 9.18
C GLN A 3 -26.85 34.86 7.72
N ALA A 4 -26.07 34.13 6.92
CA ALA A 4 -26.46 33.85 5.54
C ALA A 4 -27.79 33.06 5.52
N PRO A 5 -28.71 33.35 4.58
CA PRO A 5 -29.96 32.62 4.46
C PRO A 5 -29.67 31.14 4.16
N ALA A 6 -30.41 30.23 4.79
CA ALA A 6 -30.29 28.79 4.58
C ALA A 6 -31.67 28.15 4.42
N ILE A 7 -31.79 27.18 3.52
CA ILE A 7 -32.98 26.32 3.41
C ILE A 7 -32.81 25.09 4.32
N GLN A 8 -33.91 24.57 4.85
CA GLN A 8 -33.89 23.33 5.64
C GLN A 8 -33.49 22.14 4.77
N LEU A 9 -32.74 21.19 5.33
CA LEU A 9 -32.24 20.04 4.56
C LEU A 9 -33.35 19.11 4.08
N SER A 10 -34.50 19.07 4.77
CA SER A 10 -35.69 18.33 4.33
C SER A 10 -36.32 18.93 3.07
N GLU A 11 -36.03 20.18 2.75
CA GLU A 11 -36.55 20.91 1.60
C GLU A 11 -35.51 21.05 0.48
N LEU A 12 -34.27 20.61 0.70
CA LEU A 12 -33.20 20.67 -0.29
C LEU A 12 -33.46 19.70 -1.45
N GLU A 13 -33.50 20.21 -2.67
CA GLU A 13 -33.70 19.39 -3.86
C GLU A 13 -32.46 18.56 -4.22
N LYS A 14 -32.65 17.56 -5.09
CA LYS A 14 -31.62 16.58 -5.46
C LYS A 14 -30.33 17.19 -6.03
N ASP A 15 -30.43 18.37 -6.63
CA ASP A 15 -29.32 19.11 -7.25
C ASP A 15 -28.86 20.30 -6.40
N GLY A 16 -29.56 20.62 -5.31
CA GLY A 16 -29.24 21.71 -4.40
C GLY A 16 -29.46 23.11 -4.97
N LEU A 17 -30.08 23.24 -6.15
CA LEU A 17 -30.22 24.52 -6.84
C LEU A 17 -31.33 25.41 -6.27
N ASN A 18 -32.22 24.85 -5.45
CA ASN A 18 -33.29 25.57 -4.77
C ASN A 18 -32.85 26.28 -3.47
N ALA A 19 -31.63 26.02 -2.99
CA ALA A 19 -31.10 26.71 -1.81
C ALA A 19 -30.92 28.22 -2.10
N PRO A 20 -31.12 29.12 -1.10
CA PRO A 20 -30.92 30.55 -1.27
C PRO A 20 -29.47 30.85 -1.69
N ARG A 21 -29.30 31.82 -2.58
CA ARG A 21 -28.00 32.19 -3.15
C ARG A 21 -27.47 33.50 -2.59
N VAL A 22 -26.22 33.49 -2.12
CA VAL A 22 -25.45 34.65 -1.71
C VAL A 22 -24.39 34.93 -2.78
N SER A 23 -24.31 36.18 -3.24
CA SER A 23 -23.25 36.63 -4.16
C SER A 23 -22.13 37.26 -3.37
N LEU A 24 -20.88 36.92 -3.71
CA LEU A 24 -19.67 37.43 -3.08
C LEU A 24 -18.77 38.03 -4.16
N ASP A 25 -18.19 39.19 -3.89
CA ASP A 25 -17.20 39.82 -4.77
C ASP A 25 -15.78 39.68 -4.18
N ARG A 26 -15.66 39.33 -2.88
CA ARG A 26 -14.39 39.04 -2.19
C ARG A 26 -14.55 37.88 -1.21
N VAL A 27 -13.51 37.07 -1.03
CA VAL A 27 -13.50 35.97 -0.03
C VAL A 27 -13.77 36.49 1.38
N ALA A 28 -13.28 37.70 1.71
CA ALA A 28 -13.50 38.33 3.01
C ALA A 28 -15.00 38.64 3.32
N GLU A 29 -15.88 38.56 2.32
CA GLU A 29 -17.33 38.72 2.48
C GLU A 29 -18.03 37.39 2.81
N PHE A 30 -17.31 36.27 2.81
CA PHE A 30 -17.84 35.00 3.28
C PHE A 30 -18.27 35.15 4.76
N PRO A 31 -19.47 34.70 5.14
CA PRO A 31 -20.01 34.99 6.46
C PRO A 31 -19.17 34.36 7.58
N GLU A 32 -19.06 35.07 8.71
CA GLU A 32 -18.35 34.58 9.89
C GLU A 32 -18.99 33.34 10.53
N THR A 33 -20.32 33.18 10.37
CA THR A 33 -21.09 32.03 10.84
C THR A 33 -22.12 31.63 9.79
N GLN A 34 -22.28 30.32 9.60
CA GLN A 34 -23.24 29.73 8.68
C GLN A 34 -24.40 29.12 9.48
N ALA A 35 -25.65 29.46 9.15
CA ALA A 35 -26.82 28.81 9.74
C ALA A 35 -26.92 27.33 9.31
N LEU A 36 -27.54 26.48 10.16
CA LEU A 36 -27.86 25.10 9.80
C LEU A 36 -28.75 25.08 8.55
N GLY A 37 -28.53 24.10 7.67
CA GLY A 37 -29.22 24.01 6.38
C GLY A 37 -28.27 24.19 5.21
N ALA A 38 -28.80 24.61 4.06
CA ALA A 38 -28.05 24.73 2.82
C ALA A 38 -28.11 26.15 2.23
N THR A 39 -26.97 26.65 1.75
CA THR A 39 -26.82 27.97 1.11
C THR A 39 -25.93 27.83 -0.13
N GLN A 40 -26.37 28.41 -1.24
CA GLN A 40 -25.53 28.57 -2.43
C GLN A 40 -24.67 29.83 -2.30
N TYR A 41 -23.41 29.73 -2.70
CA TYR A 41 -22.50 30.85 -2.80
C TYR A 41 -22.03 31.00 -4.25
N GLN A 42 -21.99 32.23 -4.73
CA GLN A 42 -21.50 32.54 -6.08
C GLN A 42 -20.48 33.66 -5.99
N TYR A 43 -19.25 33.37 -6.41
CA TYR A 43 -18.23 34.39 -6.62
C TYR A 43 -18.26 34.89 -8.05
N LYS A 44 -18.19 36.20 -8.25
CA LYS A 44 -18.00 36.79 -9.58
C LYS A 44 -16.58 37.33 -9.68
N TYR A 45 -15.78 36.72 -10.54
CA TYR A 45 -14.46 37.24 -10.87
C TYR A 45 -14.60 38.55 -11.65
N SER A 46 -13.63 39.45 -11.49
CA SER A 46 -13.57 40.69 -12.28
C SER A 46 -13.40 40.41 -13.77
N GLU A 47 -12.65 39.36 -14.10
CA GLU A 47 -12.48 38.84 -15.45
C GLU A 47 -12.64 37.32 -15.44
N GLY A 48 -13.46 36.78 -16.33
CA GLY A 48 -13.72 35.35 -16.45
C GLY A 48 -15.01 34.87 -15.79
N PRO A 49 -15.25 33.55 -15.79
CA PRO A 49 -16.50 32.96 -15.31
C PRO A 49 -16.60 32.91 -13.79
N LYS A 50 -17.83 32.84 -13.28
CA LYS A 50 -18.15 32.71 -11.84
C LYS A 50 -17.72 31.38 -11.21
N LEU A 51 -17.50 31.38 -9.90
CA LEU A 51 -17.34 30.17 -9.07
C LEU A 51 -18.63 29.92 -8.29
N ASP A 52 -19.31 28.82 -8.58
CA ASP A 52 -20.53 28.40 -7.89
C ASP A 52 -20.23 27.29 -6.86
N ALA A 53 -20.68 27.48 -5.63
CA ALA A 53 -20.55 26.53 -4.54
C ALA A 53 -21.87 26.34 -3.78
N LEU A 54 -21.99 25.21 -3.10
CA LEU A 54 -23.07 24.92 -2.16
C LEU A 54 -22.46 24.54 -0.82
N LEU A 55 -22.89 25.16 0.27
CA LEU A 55 -22.50 24.81 1.62
C LEU A 55 -23.71 24.23 2.35
N VAL A 56 -23.54 23.04 2.91
CA VAL A 56 -24.51 22.33 3.74
C VAL A 56 -23.93 22.27 5.15
N ASN A 57 -24.52 23.00 6.09
CA ASN A 57 -24.11 23.01 7.48
C ASN A 57 -25.02 22.10 8.32
N LYS A 58 -24.40 21.13 9.02
CA LYS A 58 -25.06 20.24 9.98
C LYS A 58 -24.56 20.39 11.41
N GLY A 59 -23.74 21.40 11.69
CA GLY A 59 -23.10 21.57 13.00
C GLY A 59 -22.07 20.49 13.31
N SER A 60 -21.47 19.90 12.27
CA SER A 60 -20.46 18.84 12.40
C SER A 60 -19.06 19.43 12.54
N ASP A 61 -18.24 18.79 13.38
CA ASP A 61 -16.82 19.07 13.54
C ASP A 61 -15.98 18.71 12.28
N THR A 62 -16.57 18.01 11.31
CA THR A 62 -15.96 17.70 10.02
C THR A 62 -16.69 18.38 8.86
N LEU A 63 -15.92 19.03 7.99
CA LEU A 63 -16.33 19.56 6.70
C LEU A 63 -15.81 18.66 5.57
N VAL A 64 -16.72 18.07 4.80
CA VAL A 64 -16.38 17.25 3.62
C VAL A 64 -16.63 18.05 2.33
N VAL A 65 -15.57 18.31 1.59
CA VAL A 65 -15.61 19.01 0.30
C VAL A 65 -15.70 17.98 -0.84
N SER A 66 -16.61 18.17 -1.78
CA SER A 66 -16.77 17.30 -2.95
C SER A 66 -16.52 18.05 -4.24
N LEU A 67 -15.60 17.51 -5.05
CA LEU A 67 -15.19 18.02 -6.36
C LEU A 67 -15.59 17.01 -7.44
N HIS A 68 -16.18 17.50 -8.53
CA HIS A 68 -16.64 16.65 -9.62
C HIS A 68 -15.55 16.34 -10.64
N GLY A 69 -15.63 15.15 -11.25
CA GLY A 69 -14.80 14.77 -12.40
C GLY A 69 -15.31 15.34 -13.72
N ALA A 70 -14.96 14.64 -14.82
CA ALA A 70 -15.44 14.99 -16.16
C ALA A 70 -16.97 14.92 -16.24
N LEU A 71 -17.59 15.91 -16.91
CA LEU A 71 -19.03 16.01 -17.07
C LEU A 71 -19.44 15.71 -18.51
N ASN A 72 -20.40 14.79 -18.67
CA ASN A 72 -21.15 14.69 -19.91
C ASN A 72 -22.08 15.91 -20.04
N ARG A 73 -21.67 16.90 -20.85
CA ARG A 73 -22.38 18.18 -21.07
C ARG A 73 -23.74 18.03 -21.76
N GLN A 74 -24.07 16.87 -22.33
CA GLN A 74 -25.41 16.58 -22.84
C GLN A 74 -26.38 16.14 -21.73
N ARG A 75 -25.84 15.64 -20.61
CA ARG A 75 -26.62 15.10 -19.49
C ARG A 75 -26.70 16.05 -18.30
N PHE A 76 -25.66 16.84 -18.07
CA PHE A 76 -25.53 17.68 -16.89
C PHE A 76 -25.37 19.16 -17.27
N THR A 77 -26.06 20.03 -16.54
CA THR A 77 -25.92 21.49 -16.59
C THR A 77 -25.09 21.98 -15.40
N LEU A 78 -24.52 23.18 -15.53
CA LEU A 78 -23.81 23.85 -14.45
C LEU A 78 -24.75 24.80 -13.69
N PRO A 79 -24.64 24.93 -12.36
CA PRO A 79 -23.64 24.31 -11.51
C PRO A 79 -23.95 22.83 -11.19
N ARG A 80 -22.89 22.06 -10.93
CA ARG A 80 -22.95 20.62 -10.60
C ARG A 80 -22.36 20.36 -9.22
N TYR A 81 -23.22 19.98 -8.27
CA TYR A 81 -22.80 19.53 -6.94
C TYR A 81 -22.78 18.00 -6.87
N GLU A 82 -21.61 17.41 -7.15
CA GLU A 82 -21.40 15.96 -7.15
C GLU A 82 -21.53 15.35 -5.75
N ARG A 83 -22.10 14.14 -5.65
CA ARG A 83 -22.32 13.39 -4.39
C ARG A 83 -23.18 14.09 -3.32
N LEU A 84 -23.94 15.14 -3.67
CA LEU A 84 -24.84 15.83 -2.73
C LEU A 84 -25.74 14.85 -1.94
N ARG A 85 -26.48 13.97 -2.62
CA ARG A 85 -27.34 12.97 -1.99
C ARG A 85 -26.57 11.99 -1.08
N THR A 86 -25.35 11.61 -1.47
CA THR A 86 -24.54 10.65 -0.70
C THR A 86 -24.02 11.29 0.59
N LEU A 87 -23.46 12.49 0.50
CA LEU A 87 -22.88 13.19 1.66
C LEU A 87 -23.96 13.74 2.60
N THR A 88 -25.11 14.18 2.07
CA THR A 88 -26.26 14.58 2.91
C THR A 88 -26.88 13.43 3.70
N ALA A 89 -26.55 12.17 3.40
CA ALA A 89 -26.94 11.03 4.25
C ALA A 89 -26.04 10.87 5.49
N TYR A 90 -24.85 11.49 5.51
CA TYR A 90 -23.94 11.47 6.66
C TYR A 90 -24.22 12.64 7.61
N SER A 91 -23.88 12.47 8.89
CA SER A 91 -23.93 13.53 9.90
C SER A 91 -22.72 14.46 9.82
N VAL A 92 -22.39 14.95 8.61
CA VAL A 92 -21.27 15.88 8.35
C VAL A 92 -21.74 17.16 7.68
N SER A 93 -21.02 18.25 7.91
CA SER A 93 -21.13 19.45 7.09
C SER A 93 -20.39 19.19 5.78
N SER A 94 -20.87 19.74 4.68
CA SER A 94 -20.29 19.48 3.37
C SER A 94 -20.33 20.68 2.46
N MET A 95 -19.29 20.84 1.63
CA MET A 95 -19.17 21.90 0.64
C MET A 95 -18.97 21.30 -0.75
N TYR A 96 -19.56 21.91 -1.77
CA TYR A 96 -19.51 21.42 -3.14
C TYR A 96 -19.09 22.55 -4.05
N PHE A 97 -18.21 22.25 -5.01
CA PHE A 97 -17.77 23.23 -6.01
C PHE A 97 -18.03 22.71 -7.42
N THR A 98 -18.57 23.59 -8.24
CA THR A 98 -18.51 23.44 -9.70
C THR A 98 -17.17 23.95 -10.19
N ASP A 99 -16.49 23.19 -11.04
CA ASP A 99 -15.26 23.64 -11.70
C ASP A 99 -15.58 24.85 -12.61
N PRO A 100 -15.15 26.07 -12.26
CA PRO A 100 -15.51 27.27 -13.01
C PRO A 100 -14.83 27.31 -14.39
N THR A 101 -13.76 26.54 -14.61
CA THR A 101 -13.09 26.43 -15.91
C THR A 101 -14.06 25.89 -16.98
N LEU A 102 -15.07 25.11 -16.59
CA LEU A 102 -16.07 24.57 -17.53
C LEU A 102 -17.01 25.63 -18.14
N TYR A 103 -17.06 26.84 -17.58
CA TYR A 103 -17.83 27.95 -18.14
C TYR A 103 -17.11 28.66 -19.30
N LEU A 104 -15.82 28.40 -19.53
CA LEU A 104 -15.07 29.02 -20.63
C LEU A 104 -15.52 28.50 -22.00
N ASP A 105 -16.02 27.27 -22.06
CA ASP A 105 -16.41 26.61 -23.29
C ASP A 105 -17.50 25.56 -23.01
N ASP A 106 -18.64 25.67 -23.69
CA ASP A 106 -19.80 24.80 -23.47
C ASP A 106 -19.56 23.32 -23.82
N GLN A 107 -18.51 23.03 -24.60
CA GLN A 107 -18.10 21.67 -24.94
C GLN A 107 -17.00 21.14 -24.03
N LEU A 108 -16.38 21.97 -23.18
CA LEU A 108 -15.35 21.51 -22.25
C LEU A 108 -16.00 20.60 -21.19
N GLN A 109 -15.48 19.38 -21.07
CA GLN A 109 -16.02 18.37 -20.14
C GLN A 109 -15.21 18.27 -18.84
N LEU A 110 -13.94 18.67 -18.86
CA LEU A 110 -13.06 18.57 -17.70
C LEU A 110 -12.05 19.74 -17.68
N GLY A 111 -12.01 20.48 -16.56
CA GLY A 111 -11.15 21.65 -16.38
C GLY A 111 -10.06 21.48 -15.31
N TRP A 112 -10.07 20.37 -14.55
CA TRP A 112 -9.12 20.08 -13.48
C TRP A 112 -9.00 21.18 -12.41
N TYR A 113 -10.00 22.06 -12.31
CA TYR A 113 -10.03 23.21 -11.39
C TYR A 113 -8.85 24.16 -11.54
N THR A 114 -8.12 24.15 -12.66
CA THR A 114 -6.89 24.95 -12.82
C THR A 114 -7.17 26.45 -12.93
N GLY A 115 -8.34 26.81 -13.46
CA GLY A 115 -8.71 28.19 -13.77
C GLY A 115 -8.40 28.56 -15.22
N TRP A 116 -7.89 29.76 -15.41
CA TRP A 116 -7.48 30.33 -16.70
C TRP A 116 -6.31 31.29 -16.49
N LYS A 117 -5.82 31.88 -17.57
CA LYS A 117 -4.72 32.85 -17.52
C LYS A 117 -5.00 33.97 -16.50
N GLY A 118 -4.14 34.07 -15.50
CA GLY A 118 -4.23 35.08 -14.43
C GLY A 118 -5.09 34.68 -13.23
N GLN A 119 -5.74 33.51 -13.24
CA GLN A 119 -6.63 33.08 -12.16
C GLN A 119 -6.30 31.67 -11.66
N ASP A 120 -5.67 31.58 -10.48
CA ASP A 120 -5.50 30.31 -9.74
C ASP A 120 -6.81 29.97 -9.02
N VAL A 121 -7.64 29.15 -9.66
CA VAL A 121 -8.91 28.68 -9.08
C VAL A 121 -8.69 27.72 -7.91
N GLN A 122 -7.61 26.93 -7.93
CA GLN A 122 -7.31 25.97 -6.87
C GLN A 122 -6.99 26.68 -5.56
N ALA A 123 -6.19 27.76 -5.61
CA ALA A 123 -5.92 28.61 -4.45
C ALA A 123 -7.20 29.28 -3.94
N HIS A 124 -8.00 29.86 -4.83
CA HIS A 124 -9.23 30.53 -4.43
C HIS A 124 -10.24 29.56 -3.77
N ILE A 125 -10.38 28.35 -4.29
CA ILE A 125 -11.21 27.31 -3.66
C ILE A 125 -10.66 26.93 -2.28
N ALA A 126 -9.33 26.84 -2.11
CA ALA A 126 -8.73 26.55 -0.80
C ALA A 126 -9.07 27.64 0.23
N GLU A 127 -8.99 28.92 -0.15
CA GLU A 127 -9.39 30.05 0.71
C GLU A 127 -10.87 29.97 1.10
N TRP A 128 -11.75 29.60 0.16
CA TRP A 128 -13.18 29.40 0.42
C TRP A 128 -13.45 28.23 1.37
N ILE A 129 -12.70 27.13 1.23
CA ILE A 129 -12.82 25.99 2.15
C ILE A 129 -12.40 26.40 3.57
N ILE A 130 -11.34 27.19 3.73
CA ILE A 130 -10.90 27.71 5.03
C ILE A 130 -11.95 28.65 5.63
N ALA A 131 -12.53 29.55 4.82
CA ALA A 131 -13.61 30.43 5.26
C ALA A 131 -14.86 29.64 5.67
N ALA A 132 -15.26 28.65 4.87
CA ALA A 132 -16.39 27.77 5.16
C ALA A 132 -16.15 26.92 6.41
N GLN A 133 -14.93 26.38 6.58
CA GLN A 133 -14.52 25.63 7.77
C GLN A 133 -14.74 26.46 9.04
N LYS A 134 -14.30 27.73 9.03
CA LYS A 134 -14.55 28.67 10.14
C LYS A 134 -16.03 28.92 10.33
N ALA A 135 -16.76 29.21 9.26
CA ALA A 135 -18.19 29.55 9.31
C ALA A 135 -19.07 28.41 9.88
N VAL A 136 -18.70 27.15 9.65
CA VAL A 136 -19.40 25.97 10.20
C VAL A 136 -18.78 25.45 11.50
N SER A 137 -17.71 26.07 11.99
CA SER A 137 -16.98 25.65 13.20
C SER A 137 -16.44 24.21 13.14
N ALA A 138 -15.98 23.76 11.97
CA ALA A 138 -15.37 22.44 11.81
C ALA A 138 -13.87 22.48 12.12
N SER A 139 -13.36 21.52 12.91
CA SER A 139 -11.90 21.37 13.09
C SER A 139 -11.23 20.53 12.00
N LYS A 140 -12.01 19.71 11.28
CA LYS A 140 -11.49 18.73 10.30
C LYS A 140 -11.98 19.04 8.89
N VAL A 141 -11.09 18.91 7.90
CA VAL A 141 -11.40 19.11 6.48
C VAL A 141 -11.00 17.88 5.68
N ILE A 142 -11.97 17.28 4.99
CA ILE A 142 -11.75 16.22 4.00
C ILE A 142 -12.10 16.79 2.63
N ILE A 143 -11.25 16.59 1.62
CA ILE A 143 -11.53 17.00 0.24
C ILE A 143 -11.53 15.77 -0.64
N SER A 144 -12.63 15.52 -1.34
CA SER A 144 -12.81 14.32 -2.14
C SER A 144 -13.14 14.61 -3.59
N GLY A 145 -12.64 13.75 -4.48
CA GLY A 145 -12.93 13.79 -5.91
C GLY A 145 -12.43 12.54 -6.63
N SER A 146 -12.97 12.29 -7.82
CA SER A 146 -12.57 11.17 -8.68
C SER A 146 -12.01 11.66 -10.01
N SER A 147 -11.05 10.92 -10.60
CA SER A 147 -10.44 11.25 -11.89
C SER A 147 -9.91 12.70 -11.89
N GLY A 148 -10.39 13.58 -12.77
CA GLY A 148 -10.02 15.00 -12.77
C GLY A 148 -10.49 15.80 -11.54
N GLY A 149 -11.57 15.39 -10.86
CA GLY A 149 -11.94 15.94 -9.55
C GLY A 149 -10.99 15.50 -8.44
N GLY A 150 -10.41 14.30 -8.59
CA GLY A 150 -9.35 13.79 -7.72
C GLY A 150 -8.05 14.57 -7.86
N PHE A 151 -7.70 14.99 -9.09
CA PHE A 151 -6.61 15.94 -9.33
C PHE A 151 -6.86 17.26 -8.58
N GLY A 152 -8.06 17.85 -8.73
CA GLY A 152 -8.44 19.06 -8.00
C GLY A 152 -8.30 18.89 -6.49
N ALA A 153 -8.75 17.74 -5.96
CA ALA A 153 -8.65 17.43 -4.54
C ALA A 153 -7.20 17.33 -4.05
N LEU A 154 -6.30 16.69 -4.80
CA LEU A 154 -4.87 16.63 -4.47
C LEU A 154 -4.24 18.01 -4.38
N GLN A 155 -4.56 18.87 -5.35
CA GLN A 155 -3.98 20.21 -5.47
C GLN A 155 -4.52 21.16 -4.40
N ILE A 156 -5.83 21.22 -4.24
CA ILE A 156 -6.50 22.10 -3.27
C ILE A 156 -6.17 21.67 -1.83
N SER A 157 -6.15 20.37 -1.53
CA SER A 157 -5.81 19.88 -0.18
C SER A 157 -4.39 20.23 0.23
N SER A 158 -3.42 20.22 -0.71
CA SER A 158 -2.04 20.63 -0.41
C SER A 158 -1.89 22.08 0.06
N LYS A 159 -2.88 22.94 -0.24
CA LYS A 159 -2.95 24.34 0.18
C LYS A 159 -3.65 24.54 1.53
N ILE A 160 -4.19 23.47 2.14
CA ILE A 160 -4.90 23.52 3.44
C ILE A 160 -4.19 22.60 4.43
N PRO A 161 -3.35 23.15 5.34
CA PRO A 161 -2.65 22.38 6.36
C PRO A 161 -3.56 21.47 7.18
N GLY A 162 -3.12 20.23 7.42
CA GLY A 162 -3.85 19.26 8.23
C GLY A 162 -5.10 18.63 7.58
N SER A 163 -5.48 19.08 6.37
CA SER A 163 -6.59 18.48 5.61
C SER A 163 -6.25 17.06 5.12
N LEU A 164 -7.30 16.31 4.72
CA LEU A 164 -7.17 14.97 4.14
C LEU A 164 -7.80 14.94 2.73
N ALA A 165 -7.01 14.64 1.70
CA ALA A 165 -7.52 14.35 0.36
C ALA A 165 -7.99 12.89 0.28
N VAL A 166 -9.21 12.64 -0.21
CA VAL A 166 -9.75 11.28 -0.47
C VAL A 166 -10.05 11.16 -1.95
N VAL A 167 -9.13 10.56 -2.69
CA VAL A 167 -9.10 10.64 -4.15
C VAL A 167 -9.31 9.28 -4.79
N PHE A 168 -10.09 9.20 -5.86
CA PHE A 168 -10.47 7.94 -6.51
C PHE A 168 -10.01 7.90 -7.95
N ASN A 169 -9.09 6.98 -8.27
CA ASN A 169 -8.45 6.87 -9.59
C ASN A 169 -8.09 8.25 -10.16
N PRO A 170 -7.39 9.12 -9.41
CA PRO A 170 -7.18 10.50 -9.83
C PRO A 170 -6.25 10.56 -11.03
N SER A 171 -6.42 11.58 -11.87
CA SER A 171 -5.29 12.06 -12.67
C SER A 171 -4.36 12.85 -11.75
N VAL A 172 -3.05 12.83 -12.01
CA VAL A 172 -2.06 13.56 -11.19
C VAL A 172 -1.23 14.57 -11.98
N TYR A 173 -1.43 14.64 -13.29
CA TYR A 173 -0.94 15.67 -14.19
C TYR A 173 -1.84 15.71 -15.43
N ILE A 174 -1.90 16.85 -16.11
CA ILE A 174 -2.79 17.06 -17.27
C ILE A 174 -2.11 16.65 -18.59
N ARG A 175 -0.81 16.95 -18.76
CA ARG A 175 -0.08 16.66 -20.00
C ARG A 175 -0.01 15.16 -20.28
N GLY A 176 -0.39 14.72 -21.48
CA GLY A 176 -0.42 13.33 -21.86
C GLY A 176 -1.63 12.57 -21.33
N TYR A 177 -2.69 13.25 -20.87
CA TYR A 177 -3.92 12.60 -20.44
C TYR A 177 -4.55 11.84 -21.61
N LEU A 178 -4.81 10.54 -21.39
CA LEU A 178 -5.39 9.65 -22.39
C LEU A 178 -6.89 9.46 -22.17
N ASN A 179 -7.68 9.62 -23.22
CA ASN A 179 -9.07 9.19 -23.23
C ASN A 179 -9.12 7.66 -23.19
N ASN A 180 -9.72 7.10 -22.14
CA ASN A 180 -9.87 5.65 -21.92
C ASN A 180 -8.56 4.85 -21.92
N GLY A 181 -7.39 5.50 -21.72
CA GLY A 181 -6.09 4.83 -21.79
C GLY A 181 -5.65 4.43 -23.19
N GLU A 182 -6.37 4.85 -24.24
CA GLU A 182 -6.04 4.53 -25.63
C GLU A 182 -4.87 5.40 -26.10
N LYS A 183 -3.81 4.77 -26.63
CA LYS A 183 -2.64 5.48 -27.16
C LYS A 183 -3.06 6.46 -28.26
N GLY A 184 -2.59 7.70 -28.17
CA GLY A 184 -2.92 8.76 -29.11
C GLY A 184 -4.30 9.40 -28.91
N ALA A 185 -5.12 8.94 -27.97
CA ALA A 185 -6.45 9.49 -27.73
C ALA A 185 -6.39 10.71 -26.78
N HIS A 186 -5.85 11.85 -27.24
CA HIS A 186 -5.66 13.06 -26.42
C HIS A 186 -6.79 14.10 -26.55
N ALA A 187 -8.03 13.68 -26.80
CA ALA A 187 -9.12 14.60 -27.10
C ALA A 187 -9.47 15.53 -25.92
N THR A 188 -9.50 15.01 -24.68
CA THR A 188 -9.80 15.82 -23.49
C THR A 188 -8.67 16.81 -23.21
N GLU A 189 -7.42 16.38 -23.28
CA GLU A 189 -6.24 17.24 -23.12
C GLU A 189 -6.24 18.37 -24.15
N ARG A 190 -6.41 18.05 -25.45
CA ARG A 190 -6.48 19.04 -26.52
C ARG A 190 -7.60 20.05 -26.29
N LYS A 191 -8.78 19.58 -25.90
CA LYS A 191 -9.92 20.46 -25.66
C LYS A 191 -9.64 21.39 -24.47
N TYR A 192 -9.04 20.88 -23.40
CA TYR A 192 -8.58 21.70 -22.28
C TYR A 192 -7.59 22.78 -22.73
N VAL A 193 -6.53 22.42 -23.44
CA VAL A 193 -5.53 23.40 -23.87
C VAL A 193 -6.14 24.45 -24.79
N THR A 194 -6.96 24.06 -25.77
CA THR A 194 -7.57 25.02 -26.71
C THR A 194 -8.64 25.93 -26.07
N SER A 195 -9.34 25.47 -25.03
CA SER A 195 -10.32 26.28 -24.31
C SER A 195 -9.69 27.18 -23.23
N VAL A 196 -8.64 26.70 -22.53
CA VAL A 196 -8.05 27.38 -21.35
C VAL A 196 -6.81 28.20 -21.71
N HIS A 197 -6.04 27.73 -22.69
CA HIS A 197 -4.80 28.32 -23.19
C HIS A 197 -4.84 28.44 -24.72
N PRO A 198 -5.77 29.23 -25.28
CA PRO A 198 -5.96 29.31 -26.74
C PRO A 198 -4.68 29.74 -27.48
N GLU A 199 -3.78 30.47 -26.82
CA GLU A 199 -2.46 30.84 -27.34
C GLU A 199 -1.53 29.65 -27.63
N LEU A 200 -1.82 28.47 -27.06
CA LEU A 200 -1.05 27.24 -27.26
C LEU A 200 -1.69 26.28 -28.27
N SER A 201 -2.79 26.69 -28.93
CA SER A 201 -3.58 25.81 -29.80
C SER A 201 -2.77 25.16 -30.93
N ASP A 202 -1.78 25.86 -31.47
CA ASP A 202 -0.92 25.34 -32.54
C ASP A 202 -0.04 24.17 -32.06
N LEU A 203 0.38 24.17 -30.80
CA LEU A 203 1.19 23.08 -30.22
C LEU A 203 0.40 21.79 -30.04
N VAL A 204 -0.93 21.87 -30.01
CA VAL A 204 -1.83 20.75 -29.69
C VAL A 204 -2.80 20.40 -30.82
N LYS A 205 -2.59 20.96 -32.02
CA LYS A 205 -3.52 20.87 -33.15
C LYS A 205 -3.82 19.44 -33.60
N THR A 206 -2.85 18.53 -33.49
CA THR A 206 -2.97 17.10 -33.83
C THR A 206 -2.53 16.22 -32.67
N ASN A 207 -2.85 14.93 -32.69
CA ASN A 207 -2.35 13.98 -31.68
C ASN A 207 -0.83 13.88 -31.74
N GLU A 208 -0.25 13.82 -32.94
CA GLU A 208 1.20 13.84 -33.14
C GLU A 208 1.85 15.09 -32.54
N ALA A 209 1.23 16.26 -32.71
CA ALA A 209 1.72 17.50 -32.11
C ALA A 209 1.69 17.45 -30.57
N LEU A 210 0.65 16.86 -29.97
CA LEU A 210 0.56 16.67 -28.51
C LEU A 210 1.62 15.69 -27.97
N GLU A 211 1.94 14.65 -28.72
CA GLU A 211 2.95 13.66 -28.33
C GLU A 211 4.37 14.21 -28.47
N THR A 212 4.62 15.05 -29.47
CA THR A 212 5.95 15.61 -29.79
C THR A 212 6.26 16.91 -29.05
N ASN A 213 5.26 17.79 -28.86
CA ASN A 213 5.45 19.07 -28.19
C ASN A 213 5.20 18.95 -26.68
N ASP A 214 5.95 19.73 -25.90
CA ASP A 214 5.65 19.93 -24.48
C ASP A 214 4.99 21.28 -24.26
N TRP A 215 3.66 21.33 -24.42
CA TRP A 215 2.86 22.53 -24.13
C TRP A 215 2.86 22.90 -22.64
N SER A 216 3.24 21.97 -21.76
CA SER A 216 3.28 22.19 -20.31
C SER A 216 4.56 22.90 -19.85
N THR A 217 5.50 23.12 -20.77
CA THR A 217 6.73 23.89 -20.52
C THR A 217 6.37 25.30 -20.04
N GLY A 218 6.94 25.70 -18.90
CA GLY A 218 6.71 27.02 -18.30
C GLY A 218 5.55 27.08 -17.30
N PHE A 219 4.71 26.05 -17.23
CA PHE A 219 3.70 25.92 -16.17
C PHE A 219 4.31 25.40 -14.87
N GLY A 220 3.79 25.86 -13.75
CA GLY A 220 4.18 25.47 -12.40
C GLY A 220 3.52 24.16 -11.96
N SER A 221 3.24 24.08 -10.65
CA SER A 221 2.62 22.92 -10.03
C SER A 221 1.12 22.83 -10.29
N GLU A 222 0.46 23.91 -10.71
CA GLU A 222 -1.00 24.01 -10.89
C GLU A 222 -1.59 22.95 -11.84
N ILE A 223 -0.83 22.50 -12.83
CA ILE A 223 -1.22 21.44 -13.78
C ILE A 223 -0.61 20.05 -13.47
N SER A 224 0.13 19.91 -12.36
CA SER A 224 0.85 18.69 -12.00
C SER A 224 0.99 18.51 -10.49
N ALA A 225 0.18 17.60 -9.94
CA ALA A 225 0.33 17.15 -8.56
C ALA A 225 1.68 16.45 -8.33
N LEU A 226 2.34 15.92 -9.37
CA LEU A 226 3.71 15.41 -9.23
C LEU A 226 4.69 16.49 -8.77
N LYS A 227 4.58 17.71 -9.32
CA LYS A 227 5.42 18.85 -8.88
C LYS A 227 5.07 19.26 -7.46
N THR A 228 3.77 19.27 -7.11
CA THR A 228 3.30 19.58 -5.75
C THR A 228 3.86 18.59 -4.72
N TYR A 229 3.65 17.29 -4.93
CA TYR A 229 4.00 16.24 -3.98
C TYR A 229 5.47 15.80 -4.03
N SER A 230 6.25 16.27 -5.01
CA SER A 230 7.73 16.19 -4.98
C SER A 230 8.38 17.11 -3.96
N ARG A 231 7.59 17.89 -3.23
CA ARG A 231 8.00 18.74 -2.11
C ARG A 231 7.19 18.34 -0.89
N THR A 232 7.69 18.62 0.31
CA THR A 232 6.95 18.33 1.54
C THR A 232 5.62 19.09 1.58
N VAL A 233 4.52 18.37 1.81
CA VAL A 233 3.18 18.93 1.99
C VAL A 233 2.68 18.70 3.42
N GLN A 234 1.69 19.46 3.87
CA GLN A 234 1.12 19.34 5.22
C GLN A 234 -0.25 18.63 5.27
N ASN A 235 -0.81 18.29 4.11
CA ASN A 235 -2.02 17.49 4.05
C ASN A 235 -1.70 15.99 4.02
N ARG A 236 -2.73 15.19 4.32
CA ARG A 236 -2.72 13.74 4.16
C ARG A 236 -3.48 13.34 2.90
N VAL A 237 -3.22 12.14 2.38
CA VAL A 237 -3.88 11.61 1.17
C VAL A 237 -4.30 10.16 1.39
N LEU A 238 -5.60 9.89 1.30
CA LEU A 238 -6.16 8.55 1.12
C LEU A 238 -6.34 8.34 -0.39
N PHE A 239 -5.38 7.66 -1.01
CA PHE A 239 -5.34 7.39 -2.44
C PHE A 239 -6.09 6.09 -2.74
N CYS A 240 -7.30 6.21 -3.27
CA CYS A 240 -8.13 5.06 -3.62
C CYS A 240 -7.88 4.70 -5.09
N GLN A 241 -7.39 3.49 -5.36
CA GLN A 241 -6.99 3.06 -6.70
C GLN A 241 -7.50 1.67 -7.04
N THR A 242 -8.06 1.47 -8.23
CA THR A 242 -8.34 0.13 -8.76
C THR A 242 -7.11 -0.38 -9.55
N PRO A 243 -6.55 -1.57 -9.26
CA PRO A 243 -5.36 -2.09 -9.94
C PRO A 243 -5.54 -2.36 -11.45
N THR A 244 -6.79 -2.55 -11.89
CA THR A 244 -7.15 -2.79 -13.29
C THR A 244 -7.44 -1.52 -14.10
N ASP A 245 -7.21 -0.35 -13.52
CA ASP A 245 -7.37 0.94 -14.17
C ASP A 245 -6.05 1.35 -14.84
N TRP A 246 -6.10 1.89 -16.07
CA TRP A 246 -4.91 2.41 -16.76
C TRP A 246 -4.28 3.61 -16.02
N HIS A 247 -5.05 4.28 -15.16
CA HIS A 247 -4.53 5.27 -14.21
C HIS A 247 -3.48 4.68 -13.25
N TYR A 248 -3.43 3.37 -13.06
CA TYR A 248 -2.48 2.74 -12.14
C TYR A 248 -1.02 3.06 -12.55
N ASP A 249 -0.66 2.72 -13.79
CA ASP A 249 0.69 2.95 -14.31
C ASP A 249 0.95 4.42 -14.63
N GLN A 250 -0.06 5.12 -15.17
CA GLN A 250 0.12 6.50 -15.64
C GLN A 250 0.06 7.54 -14.51
N HIS A 251 -0.69 7.28 -13.44
CA HIS A 251 -0.98 8.29 -12.43
C HIS A 251 -0.64 7.84 -11.02
N TYR A 252 -0.99 6.63 -10.61
CA TYR A 252 -0.71 6.15 -9.25
C TYR A 252 0.78 5.92 -9.00
N LEU A 253 1.47 5.14 -9.84
CA LEU A 253 2.92 4.90 -9.65
C LEU A 253 3.76 6.19 -9.72
N PRO A 254 3.54 7.12 -10.69
CA PRO A 254 4.26 8.39 -10.72
C PRO A 254 3.96 9.28 -9.52
N PHE A 255 2.73 9.23 -8.99
CA PHE A 255 2.37 9.97 -7.78
C PHE A 255 3.13 9.47 -6.55
N LEU A 256 3.20 8.16 -6.34
CA LEU A 256 4.00 7.59 -5.25
C LEU A 256 5.48 7.95 -5.39
N ALA A 257 6.03 7.88 -6.60
CA ALA A 257 7.40 8.31 -6.86
C ALA A 257 7.62 9.80 -6.56
N ALA A 258 6.65 10.67 -6.89
CA ALA A 258 6.71 12.08 -6.51
C ALA A 258 6.62 12.28 -5.01
N ALA A 259 5.66 11.64 -4.34
CA ALA A 259 5.51 11.71 -2.90
C ALA A 259 6.75 11.22 -2.14
N ALA A 260 7.42 10.18 -2.64
CA ALA A 260 8.70 9.72 -2.11
C ALA A 260 9.76 10.82 -2.17
N ARG A 261 9.91 11.49 -3.32
CA ARG A 261 10.85 12.62 -3.49
C ARG A 261 10.54 13.79 -2.55
N GLY A 262 9.27 14.00 -2.21
CA GLY A 262 8.83 15.05 -1.29
C GLY A 262 8.77 14.66 0.19
N GLU A 263 9.24 13.46 0.56
CA GLU A 263 9.16 12.93 1.93
C GLU A 263 7.72 12.89 2.47
N ASN A 264 6.76 12.53 1.63
CA ASN A 264 5.33 12.54 1.94
C ASN A 264 4.70 11.16 2.11
N LEU A 265 5.45 10.06 1.94
CA LEU A 265 4.89 8.71 1.96
C LEU A 265 4.19 8.39 3.29
N ASN A 266 4.69 8.89 4.42
CA ASN A 266 4.06 8.75 5.73
C ASN A 266 2.70 9.47 5.88
N LYS A 267 2.37 10.37 4.94
CA LYS A 267 1.10 11.10 4.87
C LYS A 267 0.15 10.49 3.85
N ILE A 268 0.52 9.38 3.22
CA ILE A 268 -0.28 8.72 2.19
C ILE A 268 -0.71 7.34 2.69
N ARG A 269 -2.01 7.06 2.60
CA ARG A 269 -2.56 5.70 2.73
C ARG A 269 -3.18 5.33 1.39
N VAL A 270 -2.96 4.09 0.97
CA VAL A 270 -3.55 3.56 -0.26
C VAL A 270 -4.74 2.68 0.11
N HIS A 271 -5.85 2.83 -0.62
CA HIS A 271 -6.97 1.92 -0.55
C HIS A 271 -7.23 1.34 -1.94
N GLU A 272 -6.81 0.11 -2.14
CA GLU A 272 -7.21 -0.62 -3.35
C GLU A 272 -8.67 -1.07 -3.24
N TYR A 273 -9.41 -0.94 -4.34
CA TYR A 273 -10.83 -1.31 -4.38
C TYR A 273 -11.29 -1.76 -5.77
N GLY A 274 -12.37 -2.53 -5.77
CA GLY A 274 -13.13 -2.92 -6.95
C GLY A 274 -12.56 -4.14 -7.69
N GLU A 275 -13.47 -4.93 -8.25
CA GLU A 275 -13.16 -6.04 -9.18
C GLU A 275 -13.38 -5.64 -10.65
N ARG A 276 -13.84 -4.40 -10.89
CA ARG A 276 -14.23 -3.90 -12.20
C ARG A 276 -13.00 -3.56 -13.05
N VAL A 277 -12.90 -4.17 -14.22
CA VAL A 277 -11.79 -3.93 -15.17
C VAL A 277 -12.01 -2.63 -15.95
N GLY A 278 -11.10 -1.66 -15.79
CA GLY A 278 -11.12 -0.38 -16.49
C GLY A 278 -11.33 0.84 -15.58
N HIS A 279 -11.42 2.03 -16.21
CA HIS A 279 -11.59 3.30 -15.51
C HIS A 279 -13.06 3.62 -15.27
N PHE A 280 -13.48 3.64 -14.00
CA PHE A 280 -14.84 4.01 -13.63
C PHE A 280 -14.85 4.94 -12.41
N PRO A 281 -15.88 5.80 -12.28
CA PRO A 281 -16.15 6.46 -11.03
C PRO A 281 -16.46 5.42 -9.93
N PRO A 282 -16.11 5.72 -8.66
CA PRO A 282 -16.38 4.81 -7.56
C PRO A 282 -17.88 4.60 -7.42
N SER A 283 -18.28 3.35 -7.20
CA SER A 283 -19.65 3.00 -6.82
C SER A 283 -20.03 3.72 -5.52
N PRO A 284 -21.32 3.87 -5.21
CA PRO A 284 -21.73 4.42 -3.93
C PRO A 284 -21.12 3.68 -2.73
N THR A 285 -20.93 2.36 -2.82
CA THR A 285 -20.32 1.56 -1.75
C THR A 285 -18.82 1.84 -1.62
N GLU A 286 -18.08 1.81 -2.73
CA GLU A 286 -16.64 2.12 -2.75
C GLU A 286 -16.36 3.53 -2.18
N PHE A 287 -17.19 4.51 -2.57
CA PHE A 287 -17.09 5.86 -2.04
C PHE A 287 -17.33 5.93 -0.52
N ARG A 288 -18.38 5.26 -0.02
CA ARG A 288 -18.70 5.23 1.42
C ARG A 288 -17.60 4.56 2.23
N THR A 289 -17.08 3.42 1.77
CA THR A 289 -16.00 2.69 2.45
C THR A 289 -14.72 3.54 2.58
N ALA A 290 -14.32 4.21 1.50
CA ALA A 290 -13.19 5.12 1.55
C ALA A 290 -13.44 6.32 2.49
N LEU A 291 -14.65 6.88 2.48
CA LEU A 291 -15.01 7.99 3.37
C LEU A 291 -15.03 7.57 4.85
N GLU A 292 -15.49 6.37 5.18
CA GLU A 292 -15.43 5.80 6.53
C GLU A 292 -13.98 5.62 7.01
N LYS A 293 -13.09 5.10 6.15
CA LYS A 293 -11.64 5.05 6.43
C LYS A 293 -11.06 6.44 6.65
N ALA A 294 -11.49 7.42 5.86
CA ALA A 294 -11.04 8.79 5.99
C ALA A 294 -11.49 9.43 7.32
N PHE A 295 -12.72 9.16 7.78
CA PHE A 295 -13.20 9.63 9.08
C PHE A 295 -12.41 9.05 10.25
N LEU A 296 -12.07 7.77 10.18
CA LEU A 296 -11.21 7.13 11.19
C LEU A 296 -9.82 7.79 11.19
N TRP A 297 -9.20 7.92 10.02
CA TRP A 297 -7.83 8.43 9.93
C TRP A 297 -7.71 9.92 10.27
N ILE A 298 -8.65 10.76 9.83
CA ILE A 298 -8.58 12.19 10.15
C ILE A 298 -8.75 12.46 11.65
N GLY A 299 -9.40 11.54 12.37
CA GLY A 299 -9.55 11.56 13.82
C GLY A 299 -8.38 10.96 14.61
N GLU A 300 -7.46 10.23 13.95
CA GLU A 300 -6.17 9.90 14.55
C GLU A 300 -5.38 11.19 14.70
N ASP A 301 -4.88 11.47 15.91
CA ASP A 301 -3.96 12.58 16.14
C ASP A 301 -2.80 12.43 15.14
N SER A 302 -2.70 13.37 14.19
CA SER A 302 -1.46 13.54 13.45
C SER A 302 -0.37 13.67 14.51
N PRO A 303 0.75 12.93 14.44
CA PRO A 303 1.92 13.32 15.20
C PRO A 303 2.30 14.71 14.70
N GLN A 304 1.79 15.73 15.39
CA GLN A 304 2.37 17.04 15.38
C GLN A 304 3.83 16.76 15.68
N HIS A 305 4.70 17.08 14.72
CA HIS A 305 6.08 17.36 15.05
C HIS A 305 6.04 18.59 15.95
N GLY A 306 5.72 18.36 17.22
CA GLY A 306 6.18 19.18 18.30
C GLY A 306 7.68 19.19 18.18
N ALA A 307 8.21 20.41 18.12
CA ALA A 307 9.62 20.64 18.36
C ALA A 307 10.06 19.80 19.57
N ASN A 308 11.07 18.95 19.33
CA ASN A 308 11.94 18.28 20.28
C ASN A 308 11.44 18.14 21.73
N THR A 309 11.19 16.89 22.13
CA THR A 309 11.82 16.34 23.34
C THR A 309 12.27 14.91 23.06
N ASP A 310 13.50 14.60 23.45
CA ASP A 310 14.35 13.50 22.99
C ASP A 310 13.83 12.07 23.17
N GLY A 311 14.19 11.24 22.19
CA GLY A 311 14.20 9.77 22.21
C GLY A 311 14.02 9.19 20.81
N GLU A 312 15.08 9.10 20.00
CA GLU A 312 15.03 8.38 18.72
C GLU A 312 14.47 6.97 18.92
N VAL A 313 13.35 6.65 18.26
CA VAL A 313 12.83 5.29 18.22
C VAL A 313 13.84 4.44 17.42
N PRO A 314 14.34 3.31 17.98
CA PRO A 314 15.35 2.49 17.33
C PRO A 314 14.82 1.89 16.02
N THR A 315 15.68 1.78 15.01
CA THR A 315 15.37 1.09 13.75
C THR A 315 15.24 -0.41 13.97
N PHE A 316 14.69 -1.13 12.98
CA PHE A 316 14.69 -2.59 12.99
C PHE A 316 16.10 -3.14 13.22
N SER A 317 17.10 -2.63 12.51
CA SER A 317 18.49 -3.06 12.67
C SER A 317 19.05 -2.84 14.09
N ASP A 318 18.67 -1.75 14.75
CA ASP A 318 19.11 -1.45 16.14
C ASP A 318 18.54 -2.47 17.13
N ILE A 319 17.24 -2.75 17.03
CA ILE A 319 16.55 -3.74 17.87
C ILE A 319 17.08 -5.15 17.54
N PHE A 320 17.22 -5.47 16.25
CA PHE A 320 17.69 -6.77 15.78
C PHE A 320 19.10 -7.09 16.29
N ALA A 321 19.99 -6.10 16.35
CA ALA A 321 21.38 -6.28 16.77
C ALA A 321 21.51 -6.81 18.21
N THR A 322 20.59 -6.42 19.09
CA THR A 322 20.51 -6.87 20.49
C THR A 322 19.61 -8.09 20.64
N TYR A 323 18.44 -8.11 19.98
CA TYR A 323 17.49 -9.22 19.98
C TYR A 323 18.16 -10.52 19.54
N ARG A 324 18.85 -10.54 18.39
CA ARG A 324 19.52 -11.75 17.84
C ARG A 324 20.64 -12.32 18.70
N LYS A 325 21.04 -11.61 19.77
CA LYS A 325 22.03 -12.08 20.76
C LYS A 325 21.35 -12.57 22.05
N ASN A 326 20.02 -12.58 22.08
CA ASN A 326 19.17 -12.83 23.25
C ASN A 326 19.45 -11.87 24.43
N LYS A 327 19.78 -10.61 24.11
CA LYS A 327 20.17 -9.58 25.08
C LYS A 327 19.17 -8.42 25.17
N LEU A 328 18.06 -8.49 24.44
CA LEU A 328 17.06 -7.43 24.47
C LEU A 328 16.22 -7.54 25.76
N GLU A 329 16.16 -6.44 26.49
CA GLU A 329 15.35 -6.27 27.69
C GLU A 329 14.58 -4.95 27.59
N TYR A 330 13.32 -4.96 27.98
CA TYR A 330 12.50 -3.77 28.04
C TYR A 330 11.72 -3.76 29.35
N ASP A 331 11.87 -2.67 30.11
CA ASP A 331 11.15 -2.47 31.37
C ASP A 331 11.32 -3.65 32.35
N SER A 332 12.56 -4.13 32.51
CA SER A 332 12.94 -5.32 33.31
C SER A 332 12.35 -6.65 32.82
N VAL A 333 11.78 -6.69 31.62
CA VAL A 333 11.29 -7.93 30.98
C VAL A 333 12.25 -8.35 29.88
N LYS A 334 12.80 -9.55 30.00
CA LYS A 334 13.63 -10.13 28.95
C LYS A 334 12.78 -10.51 27.73
N ILE A 335 13.15 -9.99 26.57
CA ILE A 335 12.51 -10.30 25.29
C ILE A 335 13.26 -11.48 24.66
N SER A 336 12.69 -12.68 24.79
CA SER A 336 13.38 -13.91 24.41
C SER A 336 13.25 -14.22 22.92
N VAL A 337 14.33 -14.75 22.34
CA VAL A 337 14.32 -15.28 20.97
C VAL A 337 13.87 -16.75 20.99
N PRO A 338 12.89 -17.16 20.17
CA PRO A 338 12.43 -18.55 20.08
C PRO A 338 13.42 -19.44 19.30
N TYR A 339 14.66 -19.61 19.78
CA TYR A 339 15.70 -20.39 19.08
C TYR A 339 15.39 -21.87 18.90
N TRP A 340 14.42 -22.41 19.63
CA TRP A 340 13.94 -23.77 19.41
C TRP A 340 13.44 -23.96 17.97
N ALA A 341 12.87 -22.91 17.37
CA ALA A 341 12.28 -22.93 16.04
C ALA A 341 13.29 -23.03 14.89
N ILE A 342 14.60 -22.90 15.17
CA ILE A 342 15.65 -23.10 14.16
C ILE A 342 15.82 -24.59 13.80
N ASP A 343 15.46 -25.50 14.71
CA ASP A 343 15.56 -26.92 14.47
C ASP A 343 14.26 -27.46 13.85
N LYS A 344 14.37 -28.02 12.64
CA LYS A 344 13.19 -28.45 11.86
C LYS A 344 12.39 -29.56 12.53
N LEU A 345 13.03 -30.43 13.32
CA LEU A 345 12.33 -31.46 14.09
C LEU A 345 11.55 -30.86 15.28
N SER A 346 12.08 -29.80 15.89
CA SER A 346 11.35 -29.05 16.92
C SER A 346 10.14 -28.32 16.32
N VAL A 347 10.24 -27.82 15.08
CA VAL A 347 9.11 -27.25 14.35
C VAL A 347 8.09 -28.33 13.98
N GLU A 348 8.52 -29.52 13.58
CA GLU A 348 7.62 -30.67 13.35
C GLU A 348 6.79 -31.00 14.60
N GLU A 349 7.45 -31.13 15.76
CA GLU A 349 6.77 -31.41 17.03
C GLU A 349 5.78 -30.29 17.40
N PHE A 350 6.15 -29.03 17.16
CA PHE A 350 5.27 -27.88 17.33
C PHE A 350 4.05 -27.97 16.40
N CYS A 351 4.24 -28.36 15.14
CA CYS A 351 3.14 -28.51 14.18
C CYS A 351 2.16 -29.59 14.62
N VAL A 352 2.67 -30.78 14.98
CA VAL A 352 1.86 -31.91 15.45
C VAL A 352 1.07 -31.55 16.70
N THR A 353 1.71 -30.88 17.66
CA THR A 353 1.08 -30.51 18.93
C THR A 353 -0.07 -29.51 18.77
N ASN A 354 0.02 -28.63 17.76
CA ASN A 354 -0.92 -27.54 17.55
C ASN A 354 -1.82 -27.73 16.32
N ASP A 355 -1.83 -28.92 15.71
CA ASP A 355 -2.60 -29.23 14.50
C ASP A 355 -2.34 -28.25 13.34
N ILE A 356 -1.06 -27.90 13.14
CA ILE A 356 -0.63 -27.01 12.06
C ILE A 356 -0.23 -27.86 10.85
N PRO A 357 -0.79 -27.62 9.65
CA PRO A 357 -0.36 -28.30 8.43
C PRO A 357 1.12 -28.02 8.13
N SER A 358 1.91 -29.06 7.88
CA SER A 358 3.32 -28.97 7.49
C SER A 358 3.73 -30.17 6.61
N PRO A 359 4.85 -30.13 5.87
CA PRO A 359 5.41 -31.32 5.24
C PRO A 359 5.63 -32.43 6.27
N ARG A 360 5.22 -33.66 5.93
CA ARG A 360 5.42 -34.80 6.84
C ARG A 360 6.87 -35.29 6.77
N VAL A 361 7.52 -35.46 7.93
CA VAL A 361 8.81 -36.17 8.00
C VAL A 361 8.56 -37.67 7.80
N LEU A 362 9.25 -38.24 6.83
CA LEU A 362 9.11 -39.64 6.40
C LEU A 362 10.13 -40.53 7.12
N GLU A 363 11.38 -40.11 7.14
CA GLU A 363 12.47 -40.79 7.82
C GLU A 363 13.47 -39.79 8.42
N LYS A 364 14.19 -40.23 9.45
CA LYS A 364 15.24 -39.46 10.11
C LYS A 364 16.42 -40.35 10.48
N TRP A 365 17.62 -39.84 10.25
CA TRP A 365 18.89 -40.52 10.51
C TRP A 365 19.80 -39.62 11.35
N LYS A 366 20.61 -40.22 12.22
CA LYS A 366 21.53 -39.44 13.07
C LYS A 366 22.66 -38.82 12.27
N ASN A 367 23.03 -39.43 11.15
CA ASN A 367 24.11 -39.00 10.27
C ASN A 367 23.91 -39.60 8.86
N PRO A 368 24.67 -39.12 7.84
CA PRO A 368 24.54 -39.59 6.47
C PRO A 368 24.91 -41.07 6.25
N ALA A 369 25.74 -41.67 7.11
CA ALA A 369 26.10 -43.09 6.98
C ALA A 369 24.92 -44.03 7.23
N GLU A 370 23.93 -43.59 8.01
CA GLU A 370 22.69 -44.34 8.27
C GLU A 370 21.64 -44.19 7.14
N LEU A 371 21.85 -43.29 6.16
CA LEU A 371 20.88 -43.01 5.10
C LEU A 371 20.56 -44.27 4.29
N THR A 372 19.26 -44.57 4.18
CA THR A 372 18.74 -45.59 3.26
C THR A 372 17.66 -44.98 2.38
N PHE A 373 17.46 -45.56 1.20
CA PHE A 373 16.42 -45.09 0.28
C PHE A 373 15.23 -46.04 0.22
N ASP A 374 15.28 -47.23 0.82
CA ASP A 374 14.36 -48.32 0.47
C ASP A 374 12.89 -48.02 0.76
N ASN A 375 12.56 -47.29 1.83
CA ASN A 375 11.17 -46.96 2.18
C ASN A 375 10.73 -45.54 1.77
N LEU A 376 11.58 -44.81 1.02
CA LEU A 376 11.24 -43.46 0.59
C LEU A 376 10.37 -43.47 -0.68
N PRO A 377 9.37 -42.57 -0.78
CA PRO A 377 8.52 -42.46 -1.95
C PRO A 377 9.32 -42.03 -3.20
N ASN A 378 8.64 -41.97 -4.34
CA ASN A 378 9.26 -41.55 -5.60
C ASN A 378 9.77 -40.12 -5.59
N ASN A 379 9.16 -39.22 -4.80
CA ASN A 379 9.60 -37.83 -4.65
C ASN A 379 9.68 -37.47 -3.16
N PHE A 380 10.78 -36.87 -2.74
CA PHE A 380 11.00 -36.45 -1.34
C PHE A 380 12.04 -35.32 -1.29
N VAL A 381 12.08 -34.59 -0.17
CA VAL A 381 13.14 -33.61 0.10
C VAL A 381 14.06 -34.19 1.17
N LEU A 382 15.36 -34.23 0.88
CA LEU A 382 16.40 -34.65 1.82
C LEU A 382 17.12 -33.41 2.34
N LYS A 383 17.19 -33.23 3.66
CA LYS A 383 17.86 -32.06 4.25
C LYS A 383 18.36 -32.29 5.68
N PRO A 384 19.40 -31.58 6.11
CA PRO A 384 19.77 -31.51 7.52
C PRO A 384 18.74 -30.73 8.37
N SER A 385 18.39 -31.25 9.54
CA SER A 385 17.36 -30.69 10.43
C SER A 385 17.74 -29.30 10.96
N ASN A 386 19.02 -29.06 11.24
CA ASN A 386 19.46 -27.87 11.97
C ASN A 386 20.52 -27.03 11.22
N LEU A 387 20.59 -27.14 9.88
CA LEU A 387 21.37 -26.25 9.03
C LEU A 387 20.50 -25.21 8.32
N ASN A 388 21.17 -24.15 7.84
CA ASN A 388 20.56 -22.95 7.27
C ASN A 388 21.08 -22.72 5.83
N THR A 389 20.55 -21.70 5.14
CA THR A 389 20.99 -21.28 3.79
C THR A 389 20.97 -22.42 2.76
N SER A 390 19.96 -23.27 2.82
CA SER A 390 19.78 -24.46 1.96
C SER A 390 20.94 -25.46 1.96
N ARG A 391 21.86 -25.40 2.94
CA ARG A 391 22.99 -26.33 3.02
C ARG A 391 22.52 -27.77 3.18
N GLY A 392 22.84 -28.60 2.19
CA GLY A 392 22.47 -30.02 2.16
C GLY A 392 21.00 -30.28 1.81
N VAL A 393 20.25 -29.28 1.34
CA VAL A 393 18.90 -29.51 0.82
C VAL A 393 18.99 -30.09 -0.59
N MET A 394 18.32 -31.21 -0.81
CA MET A 394 18.17 -31.86 -2.12
C MET A 394 16.69 -32.16 -2.35
N VAL A 395 16.17 -31.80 -3.53
CA VAL A 395 14.75 -32.01 -3.89
C VAL A 395 14.68 -33.14 -4.89
N LEU A 396 14.51 -34.37 -4.39
CA LEU A 396 14.82 -35.58 -5.14
C LEU A 396 13.57 -36.24 -5.74
N LYS A 397 13.73 -36.73 -6.96
CA LYS A 397 12.80 -37.64 -7.64
C LYS A 397 13.55 -38.85 -8.18
N ARG A 398 13.02 -40.05 -7.95
CA ARG A 398 13.59 -41.28 -8.51
C ARG A 398 13.51 -41.27 -10.04
N ASN A 399 14.62 -41.62 -10.67
CA ASN A 399 14.74 -41.82 -12.11
C ASN A 399 15.52 -43.12 -12.38
N GLY A 400 14.82 -44.26 -12.41
CA GLY A 400 15.45 -45.58 -12.49
C GLY A 400 16.32 -45.87 -11.26
N ASP A 401 17.60 -46.18 -11.49
CA ASP A 401 18.60 -46.42 -10.44
C ASP A 401 19.25 -45.13 -9.89
N ALA A 402 18.87 -43.98 -10.43
CA ALA A 402 19.37 -42.66 -10.05
C ALA A 402 18.25 -41.77 -9.48
N PHE A 403 18.61 -40.55 -9.09
CA PHE A 403 17.71 -39.51 -8.62
C PHE A 403 17.98 -38.22 -9.38
N TYR A 404 16.93 -37.54 -9.80
CA TYR A 404 17.00 -36.17 -10.29
C TYR A 404 16.80 -35.21 -9.12
N ASP A 405 17.75 -34.30 -8.91
CA ASP A 405 17.68 -33.21 -7.93
C ASP A 405 17.15 -31.94 -8.61
N TYR A 406 15.92 -31.55 -8.31
CA TYR A 406 15.28 -30.34 -8.82
C TYR A 406 15.90 -29.05 -8.27
N PHE A 407 16.61 -29.12 -7.15
CA PHE A 407 17.25 -27.94 -6.57
C PHE A 407 18.55 -27.59 -7.30
N ALA A 408 19.37 -28.60 -7.58
CA ALA A 408 20.64 -28.44 -8.29
C ALA A 408 20.57 -28.67 -9.81
N GLU A 409 19.41 -29.13 -10.31
CA GLU A 409 19.11 -29.47 -11.71
C GLU A 409 20.10 -30.49 -12.30
N ARG A 410 20.29 -31.62 -11.60
CA ARG A 410 21.25 -32.68 -12.00
C ARG A 410 20.77 -34.07 -11.60
N GLU A 411 21.30 -35.07 -12.27
CA GLU A 411 21.17 -36.46 -11.83
C GLU A 411 22.27 -36.84 -10.84
N LEU A 412 21.90 -37.65 -9.85
CA LEU A 412 22.78 -38.16 -8.80
C LEU A 412 22.47 -39.64 -8.56
N SER A 413 23.50 -40.45 -8.37
CA SER A 413 23.33 -41.79 -7.82
C SER A 413 23.08 -41.74 -6.31
N ALA A 414 22.59 -42.85 -5.74
CA ALA A 414 22.50 -43.01 -4.29
C ALA A 414 23.86 -42.81 -3.58
N ALA A 415 24.96 -43.18 -4.24
CA ALA A 415 26.31 -43.01 -3.71
C ALA A 415 26.73 -41.53 -3.70
N ASP A 416 26.41 -40.78 -4.76
CA ASP A 416 26.71 -39.34 -4.85
C ASP A 416 25.97 -38.55 -3.75
N ILE A 417 24.68 -38.84 -3.56
CA ILE A 417 23.87 -38.21 -2.50
C ILE A 417 24.49 -38.47 -1.12
N LYS A 418 24.85 -39.73 -0.83
CA LYS A 418 25.49 -40.10 0.44
C LYS A 418 26.83 -39.39 0.63
N ALA A 419 27.67 -39.37 -0.40
CA ALA A 419 28.97 -38.74 -0.34
C ALA A 419 28.88 -37.23 -0.08
N GLU A 420 27.97 -36.53 -0.77
CA GLU A 420 27.79 -35.09 -0.59
C GLU A 420 27.21 -34.75 0.79
N GLN A 421 26.21 -35.50 1.26
CA GLN A 421 25.69 -35.31 2.62
C GLN A 421 26.76 -35.62 3.69
N GLN A 422 27.60 -36.63 3.45
CA GLN A 422 28.72 -36.97 4.33
C GLN A 422 29.77 -35.85 4.40
N GLU A 423 30.15 -35.26 3.26
CA GLU A 423 31.06 -34.11 3.22
C GLU A 423 30.49 -32.92 4.01
N ILE A 424 29.20 -32.64 3.87
CA ILE A 424 28.53 -31.58 4.63
C ILE A 424 28.55 -31.88 6.12
N PHE A 425 28.28 -33.13 6.52
CA PHE A 425 28.31 -33.56 7.90
C PHE A 425 29.72 -33.41 8.52
N GLU A 426 30.76 -33.79 7.78
CA GLU A 426 32.16 -33.62 8.19
C GLU A 426 32.56 -32.15 8.29
N ASP A 427 32.10 -31.31 7.36
CA ASP A 427 32.32 -29.86 7.41
C ASP A 427 31.67 -29.23 8.65
N VAL A 428 30.44 -29.66 8.99
CA VAL A 428 29.75 -29.26 10.22
C VAL A 428 30.53 -29.74 11.45
N ALA A 429 31.00 -30.99 11.45
CA ALA A 429 31.79 -31.53 12.55
C ALA A 429 33.07 -30.70 12.81
N ARG A 430 33.70 -30.24 11.73
CA ARG A 430 34.94 -29.46 11.79
C ARG A 430 34.72 -27.99 12.14
N LYS A 431 33.75 -27.33 11.51
CA LYS A 431 33.56 -25.87 11.63
C LYS A 431 32.51 -25.46 12.66
N GLU A 432 31.50 -26.29 12.89
CA GLU A 432 30.34 -26.00 13.73
C GLU A 432 29.99 -27.18 14.66
N PRO A 433 30.94 -27.74 15.43
CA PRO A 433 30.74 -28.98 16.19
C PRO A 433 29.58 -28.91 17.19
N HIS A 434 29.25 -27.71 17.67
CA HIS A 434 28.10 -27.47 18.54
C HIS A 434 26.74 -27.88 17.92
N ARG A 435 26.64 -27.90 16.59
CA ARG A 435 25.42 -28.34 15.87
C ARG A 435 25.26 -29.85 15.84
N LEU A 436 26.34 -30.63 15.93
CA LEU A 436 26.29 -32.10 15.80
C LEU A 436 25.36 -32.76 16.81
N LYS A 437 25.26 -32.21 18.04
CA LYS A 437 24.39 -32.77 19.10
C LYS A 437 22.91 -32.83 18.70
N ARG A 438 22.48 -31.98 17.77
CA ARG A 438 21.09 -31.90 17.27
C ARG A 438 20.98 -32.20 15.78
N TYR A 439 22.09 -32.59 15.13
CA TYR A 439 22.10 -32.86 13.70
C TYR A 439 21.32 -34.15 13.44
N HIS A 440 20.36 -34.06 12.54
CA HIS A 440 19.73 -35.21 11.90
C HIS A 440 19.67 -34.95 10.40
N LEU A 441 19.86 -35.99 9.61
CA LEU A 441 19.45 -35.97 8.21
C LEU A 441 17.99 -36.42 8.17
N ILE A 442 17.13 -35.66 7.50
CA ILE A 442 15.71 -35.97 7.42
C ILE A 442 15.27 -36.07 5.96
N ALA A 443 14.37 -37.01 5.68
CA ALA A 443 13.59 -37.06 4.47
C ALA A 443 12.16 -36.64 4.79
N GLU A 444 11.62 -35.68 4.04
CA GLU A 444 10.24 -35.22 4.18
C GLU A 444 9.49 -35.28 2.85
N GLU A 445 8.17 -35.16 2.94
CA GLU A 445 7.28 -35.02 1.81
C GLU A 445 7.69 -33.85 0.91
N ARG A 446 7.79 -34.10 -0.40
CA ARG A 446 7.97 -33.04 -1.39
C ARG A 446 6.61 -32.44 -1.75
N LEU A 447 6.42 -31.16 -1.44
CA LEU A 447 5.21 -30.42 -1.77
C LEU A 447 5.21 -29.95 -3.23
N SER A 448 4.03 -30.00 -3.85
CA SER A 448 3.76 -29.46 -5.18
C SER A 448 3.00 -28.13 -5.08
N ASP A 449 3.19 -27.28 -6.08
CA ASP A 449 2.53 -25.98 -6.18
C ASP A 449 1.01 -26.10 -6.27
N GLY A 450 0.30 -25.19 -5.60
CA GLY A 450 -1.16 -25.26 -5.48
C GLY A 450 -1.92 -24.97 -6.77
N ASP A 451 -1.35 -24.17 -7.65
CA ASP A 451 -1.94 -23.82 -8.94
C ASP A 451 -1.44 -24.74 -10.08
N GLY A 452 -0.52 -25.66 -9.77
CA GLY A 452 0.07 -26.60 -10.72
C GLY A 452 1.00 -25.92 -11.75
N LEU A 453 1.40 -24.68 -11.49
CA LEU A 453 2.25 -23.88 -12.38
C LEU A 453 3.72 -24.27 -12.26
N LEU A 454 4.13 -24.71 -11.07
CA LEU A 454 5.51 -25.09 -10.76
C LEU A 454 5.58 -26.55 -10.27
N GLU A 455 6.70 -27.21 -10.55
CA GLU A 455 6.92 -28.59 -10.09
C GLU A 455 7.15 -28.69 -8.57
N VAL A 456 7.48 -27.59 -7.91
CA VAL A 456 7.75 -27.47 -6.47
C VAL A 456 6.91 -26.32 -5.90
N ALA A 457 6.40 -26.50 -4.68
CA ALA A 457 5.58 -25.49 -4.02
C ALA A 457 6.30 -24.15 -3.82
N THR A 458 5.57 -23.06 -4.09
CA THR A 458 6.04 -21.69 -3.91
C THR A 458 6.11 -21.32 -2.42
N ASP A 459 7.20 -20.66 -2.01
CA ASP A 459 7.50 -20.31 -0.61
C ASP A 459 7.29 -18.81 -0.34
N PHE A 460 6.35 -18.50 0.55
CA PHE A 460 5.99 -17.15 0.97
C PHE A 460 6.45 -16.88 2.40
N LYS A 461 7.18 -15.79 2.57
CA LYS A 461 7.84 -15.42 3.82
C LYS A 461 7.16 -14.21 4.42
N PHE A 462 6.57 -14.37 5.61
CA PHE A 462 5.77 -13.36 6.31
C PHE A 462 6.57 -12.78 7.46
N TRP A 463 6.84 -11.47 7.46
CA TRP A 463 7.45 -10.77 8.59
C TRP A 463 6.34 -10.28 9.51
N ILE A 464 6.34 -10.81 10.74
CA ILE A 464 5.28 -10.59 11.72
C ILE A 464 5.88 -9.92 12.95
N PHE A 465 5.31 -8.79 13.35
CA PHE A 465 5.67 -8.04 14.55
C PHE A 465 4.46 -8.06 15.50
N GLY A 466 4.61 -8.73 16.64
CA GLY A 466 3.49 -9.05 17.53
C GLY A 466 2.44 -9.89 16.80
N ASN A 467 1.32 -9.26 16.43
CA ASN A 467 0.20 -9.89 15.74
C ASN A 467 -0.14 -9.20 14.40
N GLU A 468 0.81 -8.49 13.80
CA GLU A 468 0.66 -7.77 12.54
C GLU A 468 1.68 -8.30 11.51
N ILE A 469 1.19 -8.76 10.35
CA ILE A 469 2.06 -9.00 9.19
C ILE A 469 2.33 -7.64 8.55
N VAL A 470 3.60 -7.30 8.36
CA VAL A 470 3.98 -5.99 7.78
C VAL A 470 4.63 -6.10 6.40
N TYR A 471 5.16 -7.27 6.06
CA TYR A 471 5.85 -7.50 4.80
C TYR A 471 5.81 -8.98 4.43
N ILE A 472 5.58 -9.26 3.14
CA ILE A 472 5.57 -10.60 2.59
C ILE A 472 6.55 -10.63 1.40
N PHE A 473 7.42 -11.64 1.39
CA PHE A 473 8.38 -11.85 0.32
C PHE A 473 8.18 -13.25 -0.27
N MET A 474 8.12 -13.34 -1.59
CA MET A 474 8.08 -14.61 -2.30
C MET A 474 9.31 -14.70 -3.19
N LYS A 475 9.98 -15.85 -3.14
CA LYS A 475 11.09 -16.18 -4.02
C LYS A 475 10.70 -17.38 -4.86
N GLU A 476 10.99 -17.29 -6.16
CA GLU A 476 10.93 -18.45 -7.03
C GLU A 476 12.14 -19.35 -6.77
N GLU A 477 11.89 -20.63 -6.51
CA GLU A 477 12.93 -21.63 -6.22
C GLU A 477 13.49 -22.25 -7.51
N GLY A 478 14.81 -22.44 -7.58
CA GLY A 478 15.51 -22.97 -8.77
C GLY A 478 16.89 -22.34 -8.99
N LYS A 479 17.65 -22.86 -9.97
CA LYS A 479 18.98 -22.35 -10.31
C LYS A 479 18.90 -21.22 -11.34
N HIS A 480 18.28 -20.11 -10.95
CA HIS A 480 18.25 -18.92 -11.77
C HIS A 480 19.60 -18.18 -11.73
N GLU A 481 20.06 -17.64 -12.87
CA GLU A 481 21.24 -16.77 -12.92
C GLU A 481 21.09 -15.53 -12.01
N LYS A 482 19.85 -15.13 -11.74
CA LYS A 482 19.46 -14.01 -10.87
C LYS A 482 18.43 -14.49 -9.85
N LEU A 483 18.44 -13.90 -8.66
CA LEU A 483 17.35 -14.12 -7.70
C LEU A 483 16.04 -13.58 -8.29
N ARG A 484 15.07 -14.45 -8.56
CA ARG A 484 13.73 -14.07 -9.01
C ARG A 484 12.77 -13.98 -7.83
N PHE A 485 12.14 -12.82 -7.63
CA PHE A 485 11.30 -12.59 -6.45
C PHE A 485 10.17 -11.60 -6.70
N CYS A 486 9.16 -11.62 -5.83
CA CYS A 486 8.17 -10.56 -5.71
C CYS A 486 7.89 -10.25 -4.23
N SER A 487 7.24 -9.11 -3.96
CA SER A 487 6.90 -8.75 -2.57
C SER A 487 5.52 -8.13 -2.46
N TYR A 488 4.96 -8.22 -1.25
CA TYR A 488 3.66 -7.69 -0.89
C TYR A 488 3.72 -6.96 0.45
N ASP A 489 2.78 -6.05 0.66
CA ASP A 489 2.53 -5.50 1.99
C ASP A 489 1.88 -6.55 2.91
N GLY A 490 1.59 -6.17 4.16
CA GLY A 490 0.93 -7.03 5.15
C GLY A 490 -0.46 -7.56 4.77
N ASN A 491 -1.09 -6.97 3.75
CA ASN A 491 -2.42 -7.32 3.27
C ASN A 491 -2.39 -8.05 1.91
N PHE A 492 -1.22 -8.54 1.48
CA PHE A 492 -1.01 -9.14 0.16
C PHE A 492 -1.23 -8.17 -1.03
N ASN A 493 -1.17 -6.85 -0.82
CA ASN A 493 -1.15 -5.91 -1.93
C ASN A 493 0.23 -5.94 -2.60
N SER A 494 0.24 -5.92 -3.92
CA SER A 494 1.45 -6.08 -4.73
C SER A 494 2.35 -4.87 -4.61
N LEU A 495 3.63 -5.07 -4.29
CA LEU A 495 4.61 -4.00 -4.27
C LEU A 495 5.37 -3.96 -5.62
N PRO A 496 5.95 -2.82 -6.05
CA PRO A 496 6.88 -2.79 -7.19
C PRO A 496 8.32 -3.16 -6.78
N ALA A 497 9.19 -3.44 -7.76
CA ALA A 497 10.58 -3.90 -7.56
C ALA A 497 11.43 -3.02 -6.63
N ASN A 498 11.23 -1.71 -6.75
CA ASN A 498 11.77 -0.70 -5.85
C ASN A 498 10.57 0.06 -5.31
N ASN A 499 10.37 -0.01 -4.00
CA ASN A 499 9.23 0.57 -3.33
C ASN A 499 9.68 1.22 -2.02
N GLU A 500 8.74 1.80 -1.31
CA GLU A 500 8.96 2.43 -0.02
C GLU A 500 9.47 1.48 1.07
N LEU A 501 9.36 0.17 0.87
CA LEU A 501 9.79 -0.89 1.81
C LEU A 501 11.15 -1.48 1.44
N THR A 502 11.43 -1.74 0.15
CA THR A 502 12.66 -2.45 -0.29
C THR A 502 13.26 -1.91 -1.59
N TYR A 503 14.60 -2.03 -1.70
CA TYR A 503 15.32 -1.91 -2.97
C TYR A 503 15.85 -3.28 -3.43
N ALA A 504 15.65 -3.58 -4.71
CA ALA A 504 16.28 -4.72 -5.37
C ALA A 504 17.79 -4.49 -5.49
N LEU A 505 18.61 -5.48 -5.12
CA LEU A 505 20.07 -5.38 -5.26
C LEU A 505 20.53 -5.88 -6.64
N PRO A 506 21.68 -5.41 -7.15
CA PRO A 506 22.27 -5.93 -8.39
C PRO A 506 22.36 -7.46 -8.38
N GLY A 507 21.92 -8.12 -9.46
CA GLY A 507 21.87 -9.59 -9.56
C GLY A 507 20.54 -10.22 -9.13
N SER A 508 19.51 -9.40 -8.90
CA SER A 508 18.13 -9.86 -8.69
C SER A 508 17.21 -9.41 -9.84
N GLU A 509 16.12 -10.15 -10.04
CA GLU A 509 15.08 -9.92 -11.03
C GLU A 509 13.73 -9.89 -10.32
N TYR A 510 12.98 -8.82 -10.54
CA TYR A 510 11.66 -8.67 -9.97
C TYR A 510 10.61 -9.28 -10.90
N ILE A 511 9.79 -10.19 -10.36
CA ILE A 511 8.66 -10.77 -11.08
C ILE A 511 7.38 -10.02 -10.69
N SER A 512 6.50 -9.80 -11.67
CA SER A 512 5.19 -9.23 -11.42
C SER A 512 4.39 -10.10 -10.44
N PRO A 513 3.92 -9.56 -9.30
CA PRO A 513 3.13 -10.32 -8.32
C PRO A 513 1.81 -10.89 -8.87
N LYS A 514 1.35 -10.39 -10.03
CA LYS A 514 0.12 -10.86 -10.69
C LYS A 514 0.25 -12.30 -11.22
N GLU A 515 1.46 -12.75 -11.52
CA GLU A 515 1.72 -14.08 -12.12
C GLU A 515 1.91 -15.18 -11.07
N LEU A 516 2.28 -14.80 -9.84
CA LEU A 516 2.64 -15.73 -8.74
C LEU A 516 1.92 -15.36 -7.44
N SER A 517 0.73 -14.77 -7.55
CA SER A 517 -0.13 -14.47 -6.42
C SER A 517 -0.86 -15.75 -6.00
N PRO A 518 -0.73 -16.19 -4.74
CA PRO A 518 -1.34 -17.45 -4.34
C PRO A 518 -2.86 -17.29 -4.30
N SER A 519 -3.59 -18.34 -4.67
CA SER A 519 -5.05 -18.35 -4.66
C SER A 519 -5.64 -18.38 -3.24
N ASP A 520 -4.86 -18.80 -2.23
CA ASP A 520 -5.25 -19.04 -0.84
C ASP A 520 -4.76 -17.96 0.16
N LYS A 521 -4.49 -16.73 -0.30
CA LYS A 521 -3.98 -15.58 0.52
C LYS A 521 -4.59 -15.46 1.90
N LYS A 522 -5.92 -15.52 1.99
CA LYS A 522 -6.65 -15.39 3.26
C LYS A 522 -6.24 -16.48 4.25
N GLN A 523 -6.17 -17.73 3.80
CA GLN A 523 -5.78 -18.88 4.61
C GLN A 523 -4.31 -18.76 5.03
N MET A 524 -3.44 -18.29 4.13
CA MET A 524 -2.03 -18.04 4.45
C MET A 524 -1.89 -16.99 5.55
N THR A 525 -2.58 -15.85 5.43
CA THR A 525 -2.59 -14.78 6.44
C THR A 525 -3.08 -15.28 7.79
N GLU A 526 -4.19 -16.04 7.80
CA GLU A 526 -4.76 -16.61 9.04
C GLU A 526 -3.79 -17.59 9.70
N LEU A 527 -3.19 -18.50 8.92
CA LEU A 527 -2.22 -19.47 9.41
C LEU A 527 -0.96 -18.80 9.93
N ALA A 528 -0.39 -17.84 9.19
CA ALA A 528 0.83 -17.14 9.57
C ALA A 528 0.66 -16.41 10.91
N LEU A 529 -0.47 -15.70 11.09
CA LEU A 529 -0.80 -15.03 12.35
C LEU A 529 -1.09 -16.03 13.48
N HIS A 530 -1.73 -17.18 13.18
CA HIS A 530 -1.96 -18.22 14.18
C HIS A 530 -0.64 -18.81 14.70
N VAL A 531 0.29 -19.14 13.79
CA VAL A 531 1.64 -19.61 14.12
C VAL A 531 2.37 -18.57 14.98
N ALA A 532 2.37 -17.29 14.57
CA ALA A 532 3.05 -16.24 15.32
C ALA A 532 2.51 -16.09 16.76
N ARG A 533 1.19 -16.17 16.95
CA ARG A 533 0.58 -16.14 18.29
C ARG A 533 1.01 -17.31 19.15
N LEU A 534 1.05 -18.52 18.60
CA LEU A 534 1.49 -19.72 19.32
C LEU A 534 2.98 -19.70 19.67
N VAL A 535 3.83 -19.17 18.78
CA VAL A 535 5.25 -18.94 19.07
C VAL A 535 5.42 -17.91 20.20
N GLY A 536 4.53 -16.92 20.28
CA GLY A 536 4.47 -15.96 21.38
C GLY A 536 5.65 -14.99 21.43
N SER A 537 6.28 -14.71 20.30
CA SER A 537 7.43 -13.79 20.19
C SER A 537 7.02 -12.39 19.73
N THR A 538 7.81 -11.38 20.08
CA THR A 538 7.61 -9.99 19.60
C THR A 538 7.87 -9.82 18.12
N PHE A 539 8.66 -10.71 17.52
CA PHE A 539 8.94 -10.77 16.10
C PHE A 539 9.23 -12.20 15.67
N VAL A 540 8.70 -12.60 14.52
CA VAL A 540 9.03 -13.86 13.86
C VAL A 540 8.80 -13.74 12.36
N ARG A 541 9.62 -14.43 11.57
CA ARG A 541 9.30 -14.70 10.17
C ARG A 541 8.70 -16.09 10.04
N VAL A 542 7.53 -16.19 9.41
CA VAL A 542 6.85 -17.47 9.14
C VAL A 542 6.91 -17.73 7.64
N ASP A 543 7.40 -18.89 7.24
CA ASP A 543 7.53 -19.30 5.83
C ASP A 543 6.46 -20.36 5.55
N LEU A 544 5.56 -20.07 4.60
CA LEU A 544 4.46 -20.94 4.22
C LEU A 544 4.57 -21.35 2.75
N TYR A 545 4.31 -22.62 2.49
CA TYR A 545 4.13 -23.14 1.14
C TYR A 545 2.70 -22.97 0.68
N HIS A 546 2.52 -22.52 -0.57
CA HIS A 546 1.26 -22.57 -1.28
C HIS A 546 1.07 -23.96 -1.91
N THR A 547 0.00 -24.69 -1.52
CA THR A 547 -0.27 -26.06 -2.01
C THR A 547 -1.74 -26.27 -2.32
N ALA A 548 -2.05 -27.31 -3.10
CA ALA A 548 -3.44 -27.60 -3.52
C ALA A 548 -4.34 -28.01 -2.35
N GLU A 549 -3.76 -28.49 -1.24
CA GLU A 549 -4.47 -28.86 -0.01
C GLU A 549 -4.64 -27.67 0.96
N GLY A 550 -4.18 -26.48 0.55
CA GLY A 550 -4.07 -25.29 1.39
C GLY A 550 -2.64 -25.04 1.88
N PRO A 551 -2.43 -23.96 2.65
CA PRO A 551 -1.09 -23.55 3.03
C PRO A 551 -0.46 -24.46 4.09
N LYS A 552 0.83 -24.76 3.93
CA LYS A 552 1.60 -25.59 4.87
C LYS A 552 2.77 -24.81 5.46
N LEU A 553 2.99 -24.91 6.76
CA LEU A 553 4.12 -24.30 7.46
C LEU A 553 5.43 -25.00 7.08
N GLY A 554 6.35 -24.24 6.49
CA GLY A 554 7.67 -24.72 6.07
C GLY A 554 8.77 -24.40 7.07
N GLU A 555 8.88 -23.14 7.50
CA GLU A 555 9.93 -22.68 8.42
C GLU A 555 9.41 -21.59 9.37
N ILE A 556 9.94 -21.58 10.59
CA ILE A 556 9.82 -20.45 11.51
C ILE A 556 11.23 -19.89 11.71
N THR A 557 11.47 -18.64 11.31
CA THR A 557 12.79 -18.01 11.38
C THR A 557 12.80 -16.83 12.37
N PRO A 558 13.33 -17.01 13.59
CA PRO A 558 13.36 -15.95 14.60
C PRO A 558 14.31 -14.80 14.29
N THR A 559 15.37 -15.06 13.50
CA THR A 559 16.43 -14.10 13.20
C THR A 559 16.80 -14.11 11.71
N PRO A 560 15.96 -13.59 10.80
CA PRO A 560 16.24 -13.59 9.37
C PRO A 560 17.34 -12.59 9.04
N ALA A 561 18.53 -13.09 8.72
CA ALA A 561 19.72 -12.27 8.53
C ALA A 561 19.78 -11.55 7.16
N SER A 562 18.92 -11.90 6.21
CA SER A 562 18.99 -11.38 4.83
C SER A 562 18.82 -9.86 4.72
N PRO A 563 17.76 -9.23 5.30
CA PRO A 563 17.59 -7.78 5.23
C PRO A 563 18.73 -7.04 5.96
N PHE A 564 19.18 -7.60 7.08
CA PHE A 564 20.23 -7.03 7.94
C PHE A 564 21.62 -7.05 7.30
N ASN A 565 21.97 -8.12 6.58
CA ASN A 565 23.27 -8.24 5.91
C ASN A 565 23.28 -7.66 4.49
N GLY A 566 22.11 -7.28 3.95
CA GLY A 566 21.98 -6.71 2.61
C GLY A 566 22.42 -7.64 1.49
N LYS A 567 22.11 -8.94 1.60
CA LYS A 567 22.58 -9.95 0.63
C LYS A 567 21.71 -10.05 -0.63
N TYR A 568 20.38 -9.86 -0.48
CA TYR A 568 19.41 -10.08 -1.56
C TYR A 568 18.52 -8.86 -1.82
N PHE A 569 18.10 -8.21 -0.74
CA PHE A 569 17.39 -6.93 -0.74
C PHE A 569 17.78 -6.17 0.53
N LYS A 570 17.54 -4.86 0.55
CA LYS A 570 17.61 -4.03 1.76
C LYS A 570 16.29 -3.33 1.97
N PHE A 571 15.90 -3.19 3.24
CA PHE A 571 14.84 -2.28 3.60
C PHE A 571 15.29 -0.83 3.37
N THR A 572 14.38 0.03 2.94
CA THR A 572 14.67 1.47 2.83
C THR A 572 14.94 2.05 4.22
N PRO A 573 15.69 3.16 4.35
CA PRO A 573 15.90 3.81 5.66
C PRO A 573 14.59 4.17 6.36
N GLU A 574 13.56 4.56 5.61
CA GLU A 574 12.24 4.92 6.11
C GLU A 574 11.51 3.68 6.62
N PHE A 575 11.58 2.57 5.89
CA PHE A 575 10.95 1.32 6.30
C PHE A 575 11.66 0.71 7.51
N GLU A 576 12.99 0.72 7.57
CA GLU A 576 13.78 0.32 8.75
C GLU A 576 13.29 1.04 10.03
N LYS A 577 12.98 2.34 9.95
CA LYS A 577 12.40 3.11 11.05
C LYS A 577 10.97 2.66 11.35
N PHE A 578 10.13 2.49 10.34
CA PHE A 578 8.74 2.07 10.49
C PHE A 578 8.62 0.69 11.15
N ILE A 579 9.30 -0.34 10.63
CA ILE A 579 9.27 -1.68 11.23
C ILE A 579 10.00 -1.73 12.58
N GLY A 580 11.00 -0.86 12.81
CA GLY A 580 11.56 -0.63 14.14
C GLY A 580 10.52 -0.14 15.14
N HIS A 581 9.71 0.83 14.74
CA HIS A 581 8.59 1.33 15.56
C HIS A 581 7.56 0.23 15.85
N LYS A 582 7.11 -0.52 14.83
CA LYS A 582 6.19 -1.65 14.98
C LYS A 582 6.73 -2.71 15.94
N TRP A 583 8.03 -3.02 15.86
CA TRP A 583 8.63 -3.97 16.78
C TRP A 583 8.67 -3.42 18.22
N MET A 584 8.98 -2.14 18.40
CA MET A 584 8.93 -1.51 19.73
C MET A 584 7.52 -1.53 20.34
N GLU A 585 6.47 -1.35 19.55
CA GLU A 585 5.08 -1.52 20.00
C GLU A 585 4.84 -2.96 20.49
N ALA A 586 5.21 -3.96 19.69
CA ALA A 586 5.09 -5.37 20.08
C ALA A 586 5.90 -5.72 21.34
N ILE A 587 7.09 -5.12 21.52
CA ILE A 587 7.92 -5.28 22.71
C ILE A 587 7.23 -4.70 23.95
N LYS A 588 6.66 -3.50 23.84
CA LYS A 588 5.91 -2.86 24.94
C LYS A 588 4.71 -3.69 25.35
N GLU A 589 3.95 -4.19 24.38
CA GLU A 589 2.79 -5.06 24.63
C GLU A 589 3.19 -6.36 25.32
N TYR A 590 4.23 -7.02 24.81
CA TYR A 590 4.77 -8.25 25.39
C TYR A 590 5.23 -8.04 26.84
N ALA A 591 5.99 -6.96 27.11
CA ALA A 591 6.45 -6.64 28.45
C ALA A 591 5.28 -6.33 29.40
N SER A 592 4.27 -5.58 28.93
CA SER A 592 3.05 -5.29 29.69
C SER A 592 2.27 -6.57 30.04
N ALA A 593 2.15 -7.50 29.09
CA ALA A 593 1.49 -8.79 29.31
C ALA A 593 2.25 -9.67 30.30
N ALA A 594 3.58 -9.75 30.16
CA ALA A 594 4.44 -10.50 31.07
C ALA A 594 4.32 -9.99 32.52
N LYS A 595 4.35 -8.67 32.72
CA LYS A 595 4.18 -8.07 34.05
C LYS A 595 2.81 -8.36 34.67
N ARG A 596 1.74 -8.33 33.87
CA ARG A 596 0.39 -8.68 34.33
C ARG A 596 0.27 -10.15 34.74
N SER A 597 1.01 -11.05 34.09
CA SER A 597 1.04 -12.47 34.46
C SER A 597 1.81 -12.75 35.76
N ILE A 598 2.76 -11.89 36.13
CA ILE A 598 3.54 -12.00 37.38
C ILE A 598 2.73 -11.47 38.59
N GLN A 599 1.74 -10.60 38.34
CA GLN A 599 0.88 -10.01 39.38
C GLN A 599 -0.40 -10.81 39.67
N LYS A 600 -0.71 -11.82 38.85
CA LYS A 600 -1.79 -12.79 39.07
C LYS A 600 -1.19 -14.08 39.62
#